data_AF-A0A4R4NR01-F1
#
_entry.id   AF-A0A4R4NR01-F1
#
_cell.length_a   1.000
_cell.length_b   1.000
_cell.length_c   1.000
_cell.angle_alpha   90.00
_cell.angle_beta   90.00
_cell.angle_gamma   90.00
#
_symmetry.space_group_name_H-M   'P 1'
#
loop_
_entity.id
_entity.type
_entity.pdbx_description
1 polymer ?
#
loop_
_entity_poly.entity_id
_entity_poly.type
_entity_poly.pdbx_seq_one_letter_code
_entity_poly.pdbx_strand_id
1 'polypeptide(L)'
;MTIATGALATIEQARETLAAAGTTGAFHARPVGGGAELALDADAEYAPHRLSTAYRDGPKIAGKTGTFYGGVRNEVGVVDFGGGEEYAVAIFLRQHDFDLRDARADAAIGAVARLLVDRLRSTR
;
A
#
# COMPACT_ATOMS: atom_id res chain seq x y z
N MET A 1 2.48 -17.57 -26.06
CA MET A 1 2.23 -16.85 -24.79
C MET A 1 3.41 -17.12 -23.89
N THR A 2 4.51 -16.38 -24.11
CA THR A 2 5.84 -16.64 -23.54
C THR A 2 6.16 -15.55 -22.52
N ILE A 3 5.27 -15.38 -21.53
CA ILE A 3 5.43 -14.40 -20.44
C ILE A 3 5.90 -15.09 -19.14
N ALA A 4 5.85 -16.43 -19.05
CA ALA A 4 5.89 -17.09 -17.75
C ALA A 4 7.29 -17.36 -17.15
N THR A 5 8.34 -17.59 -17.95
CA THR A 5 9.61 -18.09 -17.37
C THR A 5 10.47 -17.00 -16.74
N GLY A 6 10.51 -15.81 -17.36
CA GLY A 6 11.33 -14.69 -16.87
C GLY A 6 10.79 -14.09 -15.56
N ALA A 7 9.48 -13.81 -15.51
CA ALA A 7 8.84 -13.21 -14.34
C ALA A 7 8.92 -14.10 -13.09
N LEU A 8 8.62 -15.40 -13.25
CA LEU A 8 8.74 -16.35 -12.14
C LEU A 8 10.18 -16.53 -11.67
N ALA A 9 11.15 -16.59 -12.60
CA ALA A 9 12.56 -16.63 -12.24
C ALA A 9 13.00 -15.38 -11.46
N THR A 10 12.52 -14.19 -11.84
CA THR A 10 12.80 -12.94 -11.12
C THR A 10 12.17 -12.95 -9.71
N ILE A 11 10.94 -13.42 -9.57
CA ILE A 11 10.27 -13.55 -8.27
C ILE A 11 11.03 -14.52 -7.36
N GLU A 12 11.46 -15.68 -7.89
CA GLU A 12 12.23 -16.65 -7.10
C GLU A 12 13.59 -16.09 -6.70
N GLN A 13 14.30 -15.44 -7.62
CA GLN A 13 15.56 -14.75 -7.31
C GLN A 13 15.39 -13.68 -6.23
N ALA A 14 14.28 -12.94 -6.24
CA ALA A 14 13.97 -11.98 -5.18
C ALA A 14 13.72 -12.67 -3.82
N ARG A 15 13.02 -13.81 -3.80
CA ARG A 15 12.83 -14.62 -2.59
C ARG A 15 14.16 -15.16 -2.06
N GLU A 16 15.03 -15.67 -2.92
CA GLU A 16 16.37 -16.13 -2.55
C GLU A 16 17.21 -14.98 -1.96
N THR A 17 17.09 -13.77 -2.53
CA THR A 17 17.77 -12.58 -2.01
C THR A 17 17.30 -12.23 -0.59
N LEU A 18 15.99 -12.26 -0.33
CA LEU A 18 15.44 -12.06 1.02
C LEU A 18 15.92 -13.15 1.99
N ALA A 19 15.89 -14.42 1.56
CA ALA A 19 16.30 -15.56 2.36
C ALA A 19 17.80 -15.50 2.71
N ALA A 20 18.66 -15.11 1.76
CA ALA A 20 20.09 -14.93 1.98
C ALA A 20 20.39 -13.82 3.00
N ALA A 21 19.51 -12.81 3.12
CA ALA A 21 19.56 -11.79 4.16
C ALA A 21 18.91 -12.22 5.50
N GLY A 22 18.41 -13.46 5.61
CA GLY A 22 17.73 -13.97 6.81
C GLY A 22 16.30 -13.44 6.98
N THR A 23 15.64 -13.04 5.88
CA THR A 23 14.31 -12.41 5.91
C THR A 23 13.32 -13.12 4.99
N THR A 24 12.03 -12.90 5.24
CA THR A 24 10.94 -13.14 4.29
C THR A 24 10.15 -11.84 4.16
N GLY A 25 9.38 -11.69 3.10
CA GLY A 25 8.62 -10.45 2.91
C GLY A 25 7.76 -10.46 1.67
N ALA A 26 6.99 -9.37 1.55
CA ALA A 26 6.18 -9.04 0.39
C ALA A 26 6.87 -7.93 -0.42
N PHE A 27 6.63 -7.91 -1.73
CA PHE A 27 7.15 -6.87 -2.62
C PHE A 27 6.21 -6.65 -3.81
N HIS A 28 6.28 -5.46 -4.40
CA HIS A 28 5.61 -5.13 -5.65
C HIS A 28 6.43 -4.11 -6.44
N ALA A 29 6.48 -4.31 -7.76
CA ALA A 29 7.09 -3.38 -8.71
C ALA A 29 6.31 -3.37 -10.03
N ARG A 30 6.07 -2.16 -10.55
CA ARG A 30 5.46 -1.93 -11.87
C ARG A 30 6.04 -0.70 -12.56
N PRO A 31 6.11 -0.66 -13.90
CA PRO A 31 6.35 0.56 -14.64
C PRO A 31 5.20 1.54 -14.45
N VAL A 32 5.54 2.82 -14.22
CA VAL A 32 4.55 3.90 -14.13
C VAL A 32 3.86 4.05 -15.50
N GLY A 33 2.53 4.01 -15.51
CA GLY A 33 1.73 4.09 -16.73
C GLY A 33 1.70 2.82 -17.60
N GLY A 34 2.34 1.74 -17.17
CA GLY A 34 2.30 0.43 -17.83
C GLY A 34 1.43 -0.59 -17.08
N GLY A 35 1.16 -1.73 -17.74
CA GLY A 35 0.35 -2.83 -17.20
C GLY A 35 1.14 -4.07 -16.75
N ALA A 36 2.48 -4.04 -16.83
CA ALA A 36 3.31 -5.14 -16.30
C ALA A 36 3.41 -5.05 -14.77
N GLU A 37 3.57 -6.18 -14.10
CA GLU A 37 3.65 -6.25 -12.64
C GLU A 37 4.50 -7.44 -12.21
N LEU A 38 5.31 -7.25 -11.16
CA LEU A 38 5.97 -8.31 -10.40
C LEU A 38 5.65 -8.10 -8.92
N ALA A 39 4.99 -9.07 -8.31
CA ALA A 39 4.55 -8.99 -6.92
C ALA A 39 4.61 -10.33 -6.19
N LEU A 40 4.81 -10.27 -4.88
CA LEU A 40 4.64 -11.36 -3.93
C LEU A 40 3.93 -10.81 -2.71
N ASP A 41 2.72 -11.33 -2.42
CA ASP A 41 1.87 -10.97 -1.28
C ASP A 41 1.67 -9.45 -1.08
N ALA A 42 1.82 -8.66 -2.15
CA ALA A 42 1.74 -7.20 -2.08
C ALA A 42 0.34 -6.68 -1.77
N ASP A 43 -0.68 -7.50 -2.05
CA ASP A 43 -2.08 -7.18 -1.81
C ASP A 43 -2.50 -7.43 -0.35
N ALA A 44 -1.60 -7.98 0.47
CA ALA A 44 -1.89 -8.27 1.87
C ALA A 44 -1.78 -6.99 2.73
N GLU A 45 -2.90 -6.56 3.30
CA GLU A 45 -2.91 -5.53 4.33
C GLU A 45 -2.71 -6.16 5.71
N TYR A 46 -1.50 -6.02 6.26
CA TYR A 46 -1.17 -6.62 7.56
C TYR A 46 -1.71 -5.84 8.76
N ALA A 47 -2.08 -4.57 8.59
CA ALA A 47 -2.46 -3.71 9.70
C ALA A 47 -3.56 -2.70 9.28
N PRO A 48 -4.83 -3.13 9.18
CA PRO A 48 -5.94 -2.37 8.60
C PRO A 48 -6.52 -1.27 9.52
N HIS A 49 -5.65 -0.44 10.10
CA HIS A 49 -6.01 0.60 11.08
C HIS A 49 -5.85 2.04 10.56
N ARG A 50 -5.50 2.19 9.27
CA ARG A 50 -5.19 3.49 8.64
C ARG A 50 -5.96 3.63 7.32
N LEU A 51 -5.38 3.34 6.14
CA LEU A 51 -6.06 3.50 4.84
C LEU A 51 -7.41 2.77 4.80
N SER A 52 -7.49 1.54 5.31
CA SER A 52 -8.76 0.80 5.41
C SER A 52 -9.85 1.47 6.23
N THR A 53 -9.52 2.46 7.07
CA THR A 53 -10.54 3.25 7.77
C THR A 53 -11.26 4.26 6.87
N ALA A 54 -10.73 4.54 5.66
CA ALA A 54 -11.37 5.41 4.66
C ALA A 54 -12.75 4.86 4.22
N TYR A 55 -12.85 3.53 4.10
CA TYR A 55 -14.02 2.85 3.57
C TYR A 55 -14.30 1.54 4.32
N ARG A 56 -15.27 1.56 5.23
CA ARG A 56 -15.61 0.40 6.08
C ARG A 56 -16.16 -0.82 5.30
N ASP A 57 -16.98 -0.58 4.27
CA ASP A 57 -17.63 -1.63 3.47
C ASP A 57 -17.40 -1.41 1.96
N GLY A 58 -16.25 -0.82 1.60
CA GLY A 58 -16.03 -0.28 0.26
C GLY A 58 -15.01 -1.08 -0.58
N PRO A 59 -14.05 -0.40 -1.23
CA PRO A 59 -13.06 -0.99 -2.13
C PRO A 59 -12.14 -1.97 -1.40
N LYS A 60 -11.47 -2.82 -2.18
CA LYS A 60 -10.31 -3.57 -1.69
C LYS A 60 -9.17 -2.58 -1.47
N ILE A 61 -8.46 -2.75 -0.35
CA ILE A 61 -7.31 -1.92 -0.03
C ILE A 61 -6.11 -2.84 0.21
N ALA A 62 -5.05 -2.58 -0.53
CA ALA A 62 -3.72 -3.15 -0.33
C ALA A 62 -2.80 -2.03 0.14
N GLY A 63 -1.93 -2.28 1.11
CA GLY A 63 -1.08 -1.21 1.61
C GLY A 63 -0.01 -1.62 2.61
N LYS A 64 0.99 -0.75 2.74
CA LYS A 64 2.06 -0.88 3.70
C LYS A 64 2.16 0.35 4.59
N THR A 65 1.99 0.09 5.88
CA THR A 65 2.22 1.06 6.94
C THR A 65 3.71 1.25 7.20
N GLY A 66 4.09 2.50 7.48
CA GLY A 66 5.38 2.89 8.05
C GLY A 66 5.16 3.66 9.35
N THR A 67 5.83 3.25 10.42
CA THR A 67 5.79 3.97 11.70
C THR A 67 7.23 4.08 12.20
N PHE A 68 7.66 5.30 12.53
CA PHE A 68 9.01 5.55 13.02
C PHE A 68 8.98 6.47 14.23
N TYR A 69 10.03 6.42 15.05
CA TYR A 69 10.17 7.26 16.23
C TYR A 69 10.13 8.76 15.87
N GLY A 70 9.60 9.60 16.76
CA GLY A 70 9.48 11.04 16.51
C GLY A 70 8.24 11.43 15.71
N GLY A 71 7.17 10.63 15.78
CA GLY A 71 5.84 10.96 15.30
C GLY A 71 5.59 10.72 13.82
N VAL A 72 6.44 9.92 13.15
CA VAL A 72 6.26 9.59 11.73
C VAL A 72 5.26 8.44 11.58
N ARG A 73 4.19 8.69 10.81
CA ARG A 73 3.13 7.72 10.52
C ARG A 73 2.77 7.83 9.04
N ASN A 74 3.04 6.79 8.29
CA ASN A 74 2.88 6.78 6.84
C ASN A 74 2.07 5.58 6.40
N GLU A 75 1.42 5.71 5.26
CA GLU A 75 0.92 4.55 4.54
C GLU A 75 0.90 4.81 3.04
N VAL A 76 1.29 3.79 2.30
CA VAL A 76 1.21 3.75 0.84
C VAL A 76 0.44 2.51 0.45
N GLY A 77 -0.50 2.65 -0.47
CA GLY A 77 -1.37 1.55 -0.88
C GLY A 77 -2.15 1.83 -2.15
N VAL A 78 -2.95 0.85 -2.55
CA VAL A 78 -3.89 0.92 -3.67
C VAL A 78 -5.30 0.73 -3.14
N VAL A 79 -6.20 1.58 -3.61
CA VAL A 79 -7.64 1.49 -3.38
C VAL A 79 -8.30 1.04 -4.67
N ASP A 80 -8.83 -0.19 -4.69
CA ASP A 80 -9.43 -0.84 -5.86
C ASP A 80 -10.95 -0.97 -5.69
N PHE A 81 -11.71 -0.17 -6.46
CA PHE A 81 -13.18 -0.23 -6.50
C PHE A 81 -13.70 -1.28 -7.50
N GLY A 82 -12.82 -1.96 -8.23
CA GLY A 82 -13.15 -2.88 -9.31
C GLY A 82 -13.34 -2.18 -10.66
N GLY A 83 -13.42 -2.96 -11.74
CA GLY A 83 -13.72 -2.44 -13.07
C GLY A 83 -12.66 -1.50 -13.66
N GLY A 84 -11.41 -1.56 -13.17
CA GLY A 84 -10.31 -0.66 -13.58
C GLY A 84 -10.33 0.69 -12.86
N GLU A 85 -11.17 0.85 -11.85
CA GLU A 85 -11.22 2.04 -11.01
C GLU A 85 -10.28 1.90 -9.80
N GLU A 86 -9.00 2.15 -10.03
CA GLU A 86 -7.93 1.98 -9.05
C GLU A 86 -7.22 3.31 -8.76
N TYR A 87 -6.87 3.53 -7.49
CA TYR A 87 -6.15 4.72 -7.03
C TYR A 87 -4.94 4.36 -6.18
N ALA A 88 -3.76 4.77 -6.61
CA ALA A 88 -2.56 4.74 -5.76
C ALA A 88 -2.59 5.91 -4.77
N VAL A 89 -2.39 5.61 -3.49
CA VAL A 89 -2.44 6.57 -2.39
C VAL A 89 -1.14 6.49 -1.60
N ALA A 90 -0.51 7.63 -1.35
CA ALA A 90 0.67 7.75 -0.50
C ALA A 90 0.49 8.92 0.46
N ILE A 91 0.46 8.65 1.76
CA ILE A 91 0.25 9.64 2.81
C ILE A 91 1.39 9.52 3.82
N PHE A 92 2.02 10.65 4.10
CA PHE A 92 3.11 10.77 5.07
C PHE A 92 2.72 11.79 6.12
N LEU A 93 2.66 11.38 7.38
CA LEU A 93 2.33 12.26 8.50
C LEU A 93 3.51 12.39 9.45
N ARG A 94 3.61 13.57 10.05
CA ARG A 94 4.44 13.84 11.22
C ARG A 94 3.56 14.49 12.29
N GLN A 95 3.49 13.90 13.47
CA GLN A 95 2.77 14.49 14.60
C GLN A 95 3.47 15.77 15.09
N HIS A 96 2.69 16.78 15.46
CA HIS A 96 3.21 17.97 16.14
C HIS A 96 3.59 17.65 17.58
N ASP A 97 2.69 16.99 18.31
CA ASP A 97 2.91 16.45 19.64
C ASP A 97 3.00 14.93 19.54
N PHE A 98 4.18 14.39 19.83
CA PHE A 98 4.43 12.97 19.62
C PHE A 98 3.80 12.12 20.72
N ASP A 99 2.86 11.26 20.32
CA ASP A 99 2.35 10.16 21.13
C ASP A 99 2.44 8.83 20.33
N LEU A 100 3.08 7.84 20.96
CA LEU A 100 3.27 6.50 20.43
C LEU A 100 1.93 5.78 20.19
N ARG A 101 0.89 6.08 20.97
CA ARG A 101 -0.42 5.38 20.94
C ARG A 101 -1.58 6.26 20.45
N ASP A 102 -1.29 7.15 19.52
CA ASP A 102 -2.29 8.06 18.94
C ASP A 102 -3.07 7.42 17.79
N ALA A 103 -4.18 6.75 18.11
CA ALA A 103 -5.10 6.18 17.12
C ALA A 103 -5.81 7.25 16.25
N ARG A 104 -5.93 8.50 16.74
CA ARG A 104 -6.49 9.59 15.94
C ARG A 104 -5.54 9.95 14.79
N ALA A 105 -4.24 9.97 15.04
CA ALA A 105 -3.25 10.22 13.99
C ALA A 105 -3.26 9.12 12.93
N ASP A 106 -3.48 7.86 13.30
CA ASP A 106 -3.65 6.76 12.34
C ASP A 106 -4.95 6.94 11.52
N ALA A 107 -6.08 7.25 12.16
CA ALA A 107 -7.35 7.47 11.48
C ALA A 107 -7.33 8.69 10.53
N ALA A 108 -6.47 9.68 10.80
CA ALA A 108 -6.29 10.83 9.91
C ALA A 108 -5.81 10.40 8.51
N ILE A 109 -5.02 9.32 8.40
CA ILE A 109 -4.57 8.77 7.12
C ILE A 109 -5.79 8.31 6.29
N GLY A 110 -6.71 7.55 6.89
CA GLY A 110 -7.92 7.12 6.20
C GLY A 110 -8.84 8.28 5.82
N ALA A 111 -8.99 9.27 6.70
CA ALA A 111 -9.79 10.46 6.41
C ALA A 111 -9.23 11.27 5.22
N VAL A 112 -7.91 11.49 5.18
CA VAL A 112 -7.24 12.17 4.06
C VAL A 112 -7.35 11.36 2.78
N ALA A 113 -7.14 10.04 2.84
CA ALA A 113 -7.26 9.15 1.68
C ALA A 113 -8.65 9.24 1.06
N ARG A 114 -9.70 9.21 1.89
CA ARG A 114 -11.08 9.36 1.42
C ARG A 114 -11.29 10.69 0.69
N LEU A 115 -10.89 11.81 1.27
CA LEU A 115 -11.05 13.13 0.66
C LEU A 115 -10.40 13.21 -0.73
N LEU A 116 -9.17 12.69 -0.86
CA LEU A 116 -8.42 12.73 -2.11
C LEU A 116 -9.04 11.81 -3.16
N VAL A 117 -9.34 10.57 -2.79
CA VAL A 117 -9.90 9.57 -3.70
C VAL A 117 -11.31 9.98 -4.14
N ASP A 118 -12.21 10.33 -3.22
CA ASP A 118 -13.58 10.78 -3.56
C ASP A 118 -13.55 11.97 -4.54
N ARG A 119 -12.58 12.89 -4.38
CA ARG A 119 -12.39 14.00 -5.33
C ARG A 119 -11.98 13.51 -6.71
N LEU A 120 -10.98 12.64 -6.82
CA LEU A 120 -10.54 12.07 -8.11
C LEU A 120 -11.67 11.31 -8.81
N ARG A 121 -12.45 10.55 -8.04
CA ARG A 121 -13.64 9.83 -8.53
C ARG A 121 -14.69 10.77 -9.10
N SER A 122 -14.92 11.92 -8.45
CA SER A 122 -15.91 12.91 -8.91
C SER A 122 -15.52 13.64 -10.20
N THR A 123 -14.25 13.58 -10.62
CA THR A 123 -13.72 14.28 -11.79
C THR A 123 -13.58 13.40 -13.03
N ARG A 124 -14.02 12.15 -12.95
CA ARG A 124 -13.85 11.15 -14.00
C ARG A 124 -15.09 11.00 -14.87
#